data_AF-A0A928TDW3-F1
#
_entry.id   AF-A0A928TDW3-F1
#
_cell.length_a   1.000
_cell.length_b   1.000
_cell.length_c   1.000
_cell.angle_alpha   90.00
_cell.angle_beta   90.00
_cell.angle_gamma   90.00
#
_symmetry.space_group_name_H-M   'P 1'
#
loop_
_entity.id
_entity.type
_entity.pdbx_description
1 polymer ?
#
loop_
_entity_poly.entity_id
_entity_poly.type
_entity_poly.pdbx_seq_one_letter_code
_entity_poly.pdbx_strand_id
1 'polypeptide(L)'
;MGTETANDAETRVKAASEHLYEAMTHHFGPLDLGAHQPIVRAISEYAQRNREHDDVGIKQASAHVYEALSRHFGPLDLGATDPLVKALAEYGDACRVAGVKE
;
A
#
# COMPACT_ATOMS: atom_id res chain seq x y z
N MET A 1 -19.24 5.42 -21.71
CA MET A 1 -17.85 4.94 -21.80
C MET A 1 -17.24 4.97 -20.40
N GLY A 2 -17.75 4.17 -19.45
CA GLY A 2 -17.33 4.23 -18.03
C GLY A 2 -16.76 2.92 -17.48
N THR A 3 -16.58 1.91 -18.34
CA THR A 3 -16.16 0.56 -17.94
C THR A 3 -14.70 0.25 -18.28
N GLU A 4 -14.08 1.02 -19.18
CA GLU A 4 -12.67 0.87 -19.54
C GLU A 4 -11.77 1.46 -18.45
N THR A 5 -12.06 2.70 -17.99
CA THR A 5 -11.27 3.39 -16.96
C THR A 5 -11.23 2.66 -15.61
N ALA A 6 -12.34 2.02 -15.21
CA ALA A 6 -12.41 1.28 -13.96
C ALA A 6 -11.59 -0.03 -13.99
N ASN A 7 -11.57 -0.74 -15.12
CA ASN A 7 -10.76 -1.94 -15.31
C ASN A 7 -9.26 -1.60 -15.34
N ASP A 8 -8.88 -0.49 -15.96
CA ASP A 8 -7.50 0.00 -15.95
C ASP A 8 -7.03 0.34 -14.53
N ALA A 9 -7.87 1.02 -13.74
CA ALA A 9 -7.53 1.39 -12.38
C ALA A 9 -7.40 0.16 -11.46
N GLU A 10 -8.29 -0.82 -11.57
CA GLU A 10 -8.21 -2.07 -10.82
C GLU A 10 -6.97 -2.89 -11.21
N THR A 11 -6.62 -2.91 -12.51
CA THR A 11 -5.39 -3.55 -13.01
C THR A 11 -4.13 -2.88 -12.43
N ARG A 12 -4.12 -1.54 -12.35
CA ARG A 12 -3.01 -0.80 -11.73
C ARG A 12 -2.90 -1.06 -10.23
N VAL A 13 -4.03 -1.09 -9.51
CA VAL A 13 -4.06 -1.43 -8.07
C VAL A 13 -3.50 -2.84 -7.85
N LYS A 14 -3.89 -3.80 -8.69
CA LYS A 14 -3.39 -5.16 -8.62
C LYS A 14 -1.87 -5.22 -8.88
N ALA A 15 -1.40 -4.61 -9.97
CA ALA A 15 0.02 -4.57 -10.30
C ALA A 15 0.86 -3.88 -9.20
N ALA A 16 0.37 -2.78 -8.63
CA ALA A 16 1.05 -2.10 -7.53
C ALA A 16 1.02 -2.92 -6.23
N SER A 17 -0.05 -3.68 -5.97
CA SER A 17 -0.10 -4.59 -4.82
C SER A 17 0.86 -5.77 -4.95
N GLU A 18 1.02 -6.31 -6.16
CA GLU A 18 2.00 -7.36 -6.46
C GLU A 18 3.43 -6.82 -6.29
N HIS A 19 3.71 -5.63 -6.85
CA HIS A 19 5.01 -4.98 -6.70
C HIS A 19 5.34 -4.65 -5.24
N LEU A 20 4.35 -4.19 -4.45
CA LEU A 20 4.51 -4.00 -3.02
C LEU A 20 4.88 -5.32 -2.35
N TYR A 21 4.13 -6.40 -2.61
CA TYR A 21 4.40 -7.73 -2.05
C TYR A 21 5.79 -8.26 -2.41
N GLU A 22 6.22 -8.09 -3.66
CA GLU A 22 7.57 -8.43 -4.12
C GLU A 22 8.63 -7.62 -3.39
N ALA A 23 8.46 -6.29 -3.27
CA ALA A 23 9.37 -5.43 -2.53
C ALA A 23 9.45 -5.84 -1.06
N MET A 24 8.32 -6.18 -0.42
CA MET A 24 8.32 -6.71 0.94
C MET A 24 9.10 -8.02 1.00
N THR A 25 8.82 -8.97 0.09
CA THR A 25 9.43 -10.30 0.09
C THR A 25 10.94 -10.22 -0.14
N HIS A 26 11.38 -9.30 -0.98
CA HIS A 26 12.80 -9.02 -1.20
C HIS A 26 13.47 -8.39 0.02
N HIS A 27 12.79 -7.48 0.70
CA HIS A 27 13.35 -6.73 1.83
C HIS A 27 13.38 -7.57 3.13
N PHE A 28 12.34 -8.35 3.38
CA PHE A 28 12.13 -9.09 4.64
C PHE A 28 12.32 -10.60 4.52
N GLY A 29 12.48 -11.14 3.30
CA GLY A 29 12.47 -12.58 3.04
C GLY A 29 11.06 -13.12 2.82
N PRO A 30 10.87 -14.46 2.76
CA PRO A 30 9.55 -15.06 2.56
C PRO A 30 8.62 -14.65 3.70
N LEU A 31 7.74 -13.71 3.41
CA LEU A 31 6.78 -13.22 4.38
C LEU A 31 5.55 -14.11 4.40
N ASP A 32 5.23 -14.66 5.56
CA ASP A 32 3.90 -15.21 5.82
C ASP A 32 2.95 -14.06 6.18
N LEU A 33 2.63 -13.23 5.18
CA LEU A 33 1.62 -12.17 5.30
C LEU A 33 0.22 -12.79 5.26
N GLY A 34 -0.14 -13.50 6.33
CA GLY A 34 -1.54 -13.81 6.56
C GLY A 34 -2.36 -12.51 6.58
N ALA A 35 -3.56 -12.51 6.03
CA ALA A 35 -4.46 -11.34 5.97
C ALA A 35 -4.74 -10.70 7.36
N HIS A 36 -4.44 -11.41 8.45
CA HIS A 36 -4.58 -10.98 9.83
C HIS A 36 -3.36 -10.24 10.39
N GLN A 37 -2.25 -10.17 9.66
CA GLN A 37 -1.07 -9.42 10.10
C GLN A 37 -1.41 -7.93 10.20
N PRO A 38 -0.97 -7.24 11.27
CA PRO A 38 -1.24 -5.82 11.46
C PRO A 38 -0.73 -4.96 10.30
N ILE A 39 0.32 -5.41 9.61
CA ILE A 39 0.88 -4.76 8.43
C ILE A 39 -0.12 -4.76 7.26
N VAL A 40 -0.72 -5.91 6.94
CA VAL A 40 -1.70 -6.04 5.84
C VAL A 40 -2.94 -5.18 6.14
N ARG A 41 -3.38 -5.15 7.40
CA ARG A 41 -4.46 -4.27 7.84
C ARG A 41 -4.12 -2.79 7.65
N ALA A 42 -2.92 -2.37 8.05
CA ALA A 42 -2.48 -0.98 7.89
C ALA A 42 -2.36 -0.59 6.40
N ILE A 43 -1.87 -1.48 5.54
CA ILE A 43 -1.78 -1.26 4.08
C ILE A 43 -3.18 -1.16 3.47
N SER A 44 -4.11 -2.01 3.91
CA SER A 44 -5.51 -1.96 3.47
C SER A 44 -6.21 -0.68 3.89
N GLU A 45 -5.97 -0.21 5.12
CA GLU A 45 -6.46 1.07 5.61
C GLU A 45 -5.88 2.22 4.79
N TYR A 46 -4.57 2.20 4.51
CA TYR A 46 -3.92 3.19 3.64
C TYR A 46 -4.54 3.24 2.24
N ALA A 47 -4.79 2.09 1.62
CA ALA A 47 -5.49 2.00 0.33
C ALA A 47 -6.90 2.59 0.39
N GLN A 48 -7.65 2.30 1.45
CA GLN A 48 -9.00 2.81 1.63
C GLN A 48 -9.00 4.34 1.79
N ARG A 49 -8.11 4.89 2.62
CA ARG A 49 -7.96 6.35 2.79
C ARG A 49 -7.56 7.04 1.49
N ASN A 50 -6.70 6.40 0.69
CA ASN A 50 -6.35 6.90 -0.64
C ASN A 50 -7.57 6.95 -1.57
N ARG A 51 -8.41 5.90 -1.58
CA ARG A 51 -9.67 5.90 -2.34
C ARG A 51 -10.63 7.00 -1.90
N GLU A 52 -10.66 7.31 -0.61
CA GLU A 52 -11.49 8.38 -0.03
C GLU A 52 -10.89 9.78 -0.27
N HIS A 53 -9.67 9.88 -0.83
CA HIS A 53 -8.91 11.14 -0.97
C HIS A 53 -8.73 11.88 0.35
N ASP A 54 -8.66 11.15 1.47
CA ASP A 54 -8.51 11.73 2.80
C ASP A 54 -7.03 11.94 3.13
N ASP A 55 -6.45 13.06 2.69
CA ASP A 55 -5.01 13.34 2.86
C ASP A 55 -4.52 13.29 4.32
N VAL A 56 -5.40 13.55 5.30
CA VAL A 56 -5.08 13.41 6.74
C VAL A 56 -4.98 11.95 7.14
N GLY A 57 -5.97 11.13 6.80
CA GLY A 57 -5.98 9.69 7.07
C GLY A 57 -4.94 8.92 6.25
N ILE A 58 -4.61 9.36 5.03
CA ILE A 58 -3.51 8.78 4.23
C ILE A 58 -2.19 8.91 5.00
N LYS A 59 -1.89 10.09 5.55
CA LYS A 59 -0.68 10.30 6.37
C LYS A 59 -0.69 9.44 7.63
N GLN A 60 -1.81 9.38 8.34
CA GLN A 60 -1.94 8.55 9.56
C GLN A 60 -1.78 7.06 9.25
N ALA A 61 -2.44 6.57 8.20
CA ALA A 61 -2.35 5.18 7.77
C ALA A 61 -0.94 4.82 7.29
N SER A 62 -0.24 5.73 6.60
CA SER A 62 1.16 5.50 6.22
C SER A 62 2.08 5.35 7.44
N ALA A 63 1.85 6.14 8.49
CA ALA A 63 2.58 6.00 9.75
C ALA A 63 2.23 4.68 10.44
N HIS A 64 0.96 4.27 10.44
CA HIS A 64 0.55 2.97 10.97
C HIS A 64 1.21 1.79 10.24
N VAL A 65 1.38 1.86 8.91
CA VAL A 65 2.11 0.84 8.13
C VAL A 65 3.56 0.77 8.62
N TYR A 66 4.23 1.91 8.76
CA TYR A 66 5.60 1.96 9.26
C TYR A 66 5.73 1.41 10.68
N GLU A 67 4.83 1.79 11.59
CA GLU A 67 4.83 1.28 12.96
C GLU A 67 4.57 -0.22 13.02
N ALA A 68 3.63 -0.73 12.21
CA ALA A 68 3.33 -2.16 12.14
C ALA A 68 4.53 -2.96 11.60
N LEU A 69 5.17 -2.44 10.55
CA LEU A 69 6.40 -3.02 9.99
C LEU A 69 7.52 -3.00 11.02
N SER A 70 7.75 -1.87 11.69
CA SER A 70 8.83 -1.74 12.65
C SER A 70 8.60 -2.59 13.91
N ARG A 71 7.35 -2.78 14.33
CA ARG A 71 7.04 -3.73 15.41
C ARG A 71 7.26 -5.18 15.03
N HIS A 72 7.01 -5.54 13.78
CA HIS A 72 7.10 -6.93 13.32
C HIS A 72 8.53 -7.33 12.97
N PHE A 73 9.28 -6.47 12.27
CA PHE A 73 10.63 -6.78 11.79
C PHE A 73 11.74 -6.12 12.60
N GLY A 74 11.41 -5.22 13.54
CA GLY A 74 12.39 -4.45 14.32
C GLY A 74 12.57 -3.02 13.80
N PRO A 75 13.55 -2.26 14.32
CA PRO A 75 13.81 -0.90 13.85
C PRO A 75 14.16 -0.95 12.36
N LEU A 76 13.22 -0.49 11.55
CA LEU A 76 13.39 -0.43 10.11
C LEU A 76 13.89 0.95 9.73
N ASP A 77 14.96 0.99 8.95
CA ASP A 77 15.43 2.21 8.31
C ASP A 77 14.82 2.29 6.91
N LEU A 78 13.49 2.47 6.85
CA LEU A 78 12.80 2.65 5.58
C LEU A 78 12.92 4.12 5.19
N GLY A 79 14.02 4.45 4.52
CA GLY A 79 14.18 5.75 3.88
C GLY A 79 13.16 5.95 2.76
N ALA A 80 12.88 7.21 2.39
CA ALA A 80 12.02 7.53 1.25
C ALA A 80 12.51 6.94 -0.09
N THR A 81 13.78 6.52 -0.15
CA THR A 81 14.40 5.86 -1.29
C THR A 81 14.22 4.35 -1.31
N ASP A 82 13.70 3.76 -0.23
CA ASP A 82 13.52 2.32 -0.11
C ASP A 82 12.47 1.81 -1.11
N PRO A 83 12.74 0.69 -1.82
CA PRO A 83 11.80 0.11 -2.77
C PRO A 83 10.43 -0.22 -2.16
N LEU A 84 10.37 -0.59 -0.87
CA LEU A 84 9.10 -0.83 -0.16
C LEU A 84 8.27 0.45 -0.05
N VAL A 85 8.91 1.57 0.32
CA VAL A 85 8.23 2.86 0.48
C VAL A 85 7.74 3.39 -0.86
N LYS A 86 8.54 3.21 -1.92
CA LYS A 86 8.13 3.54 -3.29
C LYS A 86 6.93 2.70 -3.72
N ALA A 87 7.00 1.37 -3.58
CA ALA A 87 5.91 0.49 -3.96
C ALA A 87 4.62 0.76 -3.14
N LEU A 88 4.75 1.11 -1.85
CA LEU A 88 3.61 1.50 -1.02
C LEU A 88 2.98 2.80 -1.53
N ALA A 89 3.80 3.80 -1.88
CA ALA A 89 3.31 5.06 -2.44
C ALA A 89 2.64 4.86 -3.81
N GLU A 90 3.22 4.02 -4.67
CA GLU A 90 2.62 3.63 -5.96
C GLU A 90 1.27 2.92 -5.76
N TYR A 91 1.17 2.03 -4.78
CA TYR A 91 -0.07 1.36 -4.42
C TYR A 91 -1.14 2.34 -3.91
N GLY A 92 -0.75 3.30 -3.06
CA GLY A 92 -1.61 4.37 -2.60
C GLY A 92 -2.15 5.23 -3.74
N ASP A 93 -1.27 5.65 -4.66
CA ASP A 93 -1.66 6.43 -5.83
C ASP A 93 -2.61 5.66 -6.75
N ALA A 94 -2.32 4.38 -7.03
CA ALA A 94 -3.21 3.53 -7.81
C ALA A 94 -4.59 3.40 -7.15
N CYS A 95 -4.63 3.23 -5.82
CA CYS A 95 -5.88 3.22 -5.05
C CYS A 95 -6.61 4.56 -5.13
N ARG A 96 -5.89 5.68 -5.06
CA ARG A 96 -6.46 7.04 -5.18
C ARG A 96 -7.13 7.25 -6.54
N VAL A 97 -6.46 6.85 -7.62
CA VAL A 97 -7.00 6.89 -8.99
C VAL A 97 -8.22 5.98 -9.12
N ALA A 98 -8.17 4.76 -8.56
CA ALA A 98 -9.31 3.83 -8.57
C ALA A 98 -10.50 4.28 -7.72
N GLY A 99 -10.28 5.15 -6.74
CA GLY A 99 -11.33 5.71 -5.87
C GLY A 99 -12.07 6.90 -6.47
N VAL A 100 -11.54 7.51 -7.53
CA VAL A 100 -12.26 8.55 -8.28
C VAL A 100 -13.43 7.90 -9.00
N LYS A 101 -14.61 7.94 -8.40
CA LYS A 101 -15.87 7.73 -9.12
C LYS A 101 -16.10 8.95 -10.00
N GLU A 102 -16.06 8.75 -11.32
CA GLU A 102 -16.60 9.72 -12.30
C GLU A 102 -18.07 10.07 -12.00
#